data_AF-A0A956YY91-F1
#
_entry.id   AF-A0A956YY91-F1
#
_cell.length_a   1.000
_cell.length_b   1.000
_cell.length_c   1.000
_cell.angle_alpha   90.00
_cell.angle_beta   90.00
_cell.angle_gamma   90.00
#
_symmetry.space_group_name_H-M   'P 1'
#
loop_
_entity.id
_entity.type
_entity.pdbx_description
1 polymer ?
#
loop_
_entity_poly.entity_id
_entity_poly.type
_entity_poly.pdbx_seq_one_letter_code
_entity_poly.pdbx_strand_id
1 'polypeptide(L)'
;SGPLDNGYGVIFRYHDPENFYLFLTSSDGYYQVARVLNGMQRELSAWVDSPQVTQGLNAPNYLRVVARGDQFAFYVNNERVSLCIPSDPEAISTYRTGLGCIGGTMEDTLVDGSLGAGQVGVVAMSLGEPDVEAAFDNLIIYSPEIAE
;
A
#
# COMPACT_ATOMS: atom_id res chain seq x y z
N SER A 1 4.70 14.06 -13.80
CA SER A 1 5.11 13.52 -15.12
C SER A 1 5.96 12.26 -14.91
N GLY A 2 6.37 11.53 -15.97
CA GLY A 2 7.21 10.32 -15.82
C GLY A 2 6.56 9.02 -16.32
N PRO A 3 7.18 7.85 -16.03
CA PRO A 3 6.66 6.53 -16.41
C PRO A 3 5.33 6.22 -15.71
N LEU A 4 4.52 5.34 -16.34
CA LEU A 4 3.29 4.86 -15.72
C LEU A 4 3.54 3.74 -14.71
N ASP A 5 4.62 2.96 -14.88
CA ASP A 5 5.12 2.02 -13.88
C ASP A 5 5.87 2.83 -12.80
N ASN A 6 5.16 3.13 -11.72
CA ASN A 6 5.65 3.98 -10.65
C ASN A 6 4.99 3.59 -9.31
N GLY A 7 5.44 4.19 -8.22
CA GLY A 7 4.80 4.00 -6.92
C GLY A 7 4.57 5.33 -6.24
N TYR A 8 3.34 5.60 -5.81
CA TYR A 8 3.05 6.73 -4.93
C TYR A 8 1.94 6.39 -3.96
N GLY A 9 2.01 6.95 -2.76
CA GLY A 9 0.95 6.77 -1.78
C GLY A 9 1.34 7.15 -0.37
N VAL A 10 0.98 6.30 0.59
CA VAL A 10 1.03 6.58 2.02
C VAL A 10 2.16 5.77 2.67
N ILE A 11 2.96 6.44 3.49
CA ILE A 11 3.85 5.82 4.46
C ILE A 11 3.22 5.97 5.85
N PHE A 12 3.14 4.88 6.62
CA PHE A 12 2.47 4.90 7.92
C PHE A 12 3.18 4.02 8.95
N ARG A 13 2.96 4.34 10.23
CA ARG A 13 3.73 3.81 11.38
C ARG A 13 5.23 3.90 11.14
N TYR A 14 5.66 5.02 10.57
CA TYR A 14 7.06 5.30 10.31
C TYR A 14 7.77 5.65 11.62
N HIS A 15 8.83 4.90 11.92
CA HIS A 15 9.74 5.20 13.03
C HIS A 15 11.05 5.79 12.53
N ASP A 16 11.62 5.14 11.52
CA ASP A 16 12.92 5.45 10.92
C ASP A 16 12.99 4.79 9.53
N PRO A 17 14.05 5.02 8.73
CA PRO A 17 14.21 4.40 7.41
C PRO A 17 14.29 2.88 7.40
N GLU A 18 14.35 2.22 8.57
CA GLU A 18 14.43 0.77 8.70
C GLU A 18 13.10 0.16 9.17
N ASN A 19 12.10 0.97 9.54
CA ASN A 19 10.86 0.51 10.18
C ASN A 19 9.64 1.36 9.79
N PHE A 20 8.85 0.89 8.81
CA PHE A 20 7.60 1.51 8.36
C PHE A 20 6.73 0.59 7.48
N TYR A 21 5.48 0.97 7.24
CA TYR A 21 4.64 0.37 6.19
C TYR A 21 4.43 1.33 5.01
N LEU A 22 4.18 0.75 3.84
CA LEU A 22 3.84 1.43 2.59
C LEU A 22 2.49 0.93 2.08
N PHE A 23 1.64 1.84 1.65
CA PHE A 23 0.52 1.56 0.77
C PHE A 23 0.65 2.43 -0.47
N LEU A 24 0.88 1.78 -1.62
CA LEU A 24 1.21 2.45 -2.87
C LEU A 24 0.18 2.13 -3.94
N THR A 25 -0.04 3.09 -4.83
CA THR A 25 -0.67 2.90 -6.13
C THR A 25 0.31 3.24 -7.25
N SER A 26 0.06 2.70 -8.42
CA SER A 26 0.82 2.96 -9.64
C SER A 26 -0.10 3.57 -10.70
N SER A 27 0.45 4.48 -11.52
CA SER A 27 -0.28 5.11 -12.62
C SER A 27 -0.73 4.13 -13.71
N ASP A 28 -0.22 2.90 -13.73
CA ASP A 28 -0.64 1.83 -14.64
C ASP A 28 -1.77 0.95 -14.09
N GLY A 29 -2.31 1.23 -12.92
CA GLY A 29 -3.56 0.61 -12.43
C GLY A 29 -3.39 -0.43 -11.32
N TYR A 30 -2.22 -0.48 -10.70
CA TYR A 30 -1.91 -1.43 -9.63
C TYR A 30 -1.80 -0.74 -8.27
N TYR A 31 -1.87 -1.56 -7.21
CA TYR A 31 -1.58 -1.14 -5.84
C TYR A 31 -0.81 -2.23 -5.09
N GLN A 32 -0.10 -1.83 -4.04
CA GLN A 32 0.75 -2.71 -3.24
C GLN A 32 0.70 -2.32 -1.76
N VAL A 33 0.87 -3.30 -0.87
CA VAL A 33 1.18 -3.07 0.54
C VAL A 33 2.51 -3.74 0.89
N ALA A 34 3.44 -2.98 1.46
CA ALA A 34 4.75 -3.46 1.87
C ALA A 34 5.10 -2.99 3.29
N ARG A 35 6.09 -3.66 3.89
CA ARG A 35 6.65 -3.31 5.20
C ARG A 35 8.17 -3.33 5.11
N VAL A 36 8.82 -2.33 5.70
CA VAL A 36 10.23 -2.37 6.03
C VAL A 36 10.33 -2.60 7.53
N LEU A 37 11.08 -3.63 7.92
CA LEU A 37 11.32 -3.99 9.32
C LEU A 37 12.79 -4.38 9.48
N ASN A 38 13.51 -3.71 10.38
CA ASN A 38 14.97 -3.86 10.53
C ASN A 38 15.71 -3.71 9.19
N GLY A 39 15.29 -2.74 8.37
CA GLY A 39 15.90 -2.44 7.06
C GLY A 39 15.55 -3.43 5.95
N MET A 40 14.78 -4.48 6.25
CA MET A 40 14.36 -5.49 5.28
C MET A 40 12.96 -5.19 4.76
N GLN A 41 12.84 -4.92 3.47
CA GLN A 41 11.55 -4.76 2.81
C GLN A 41 10.91 -6.12 2.53
N ARG A 42 9.62 -6.24 2.85
CA ARG A 42 8.76 -7.37 2.53
C ARG A 42 7.48 -6.88 1.88
N GLU A 43 7.10 -7.49 0.77
CA GLU A 43 5.78 -7.31 0.17
C GLU A 43 4.77 -8.11 0.99
N LEU A 44 3.88 -7.41 1.69
CA LEU A 44 2.78 -8.04 2.43
C LEU A 44 1.63 -8.43 1.48
N SER A 45 1.46 -7.64 0.42
CA SER A 45 0.71 -7.96 -0.78
C SER A 45 1.52 -7.52 -1.98
N ALA A 46 1.61 -8.38 -3.00
CA ALA A 46 2.19 -8.04 -4.29
C ALA A 46 1.41 -6.89 -4.96
N TRP A 47 1.94 -6.38 -6.07
CA TRP A 47 1.19 -5.50 -6.96
C TRP A 47 -0.05 -6.23 -7.52
N VAL A 48 -1.23 -5.71 -7.21
CA VAL A 48 -2.53 -6.24 -7.65
C VAL A 48 -3.18 -5.23 -8.59
N ASP A 49 -3.64 -5.66 -9.77
CA ASP A 49 -4.41 -4.76 -10.65
C ASP A 49 -5.80 -4.50 -10.04
N SER A 50 -6.27 -3.28 -10.19
CA SER A 50 -7.59 -2.91 -9.71
C SER A 50 -8.26 -1.89 -10.61
N PRO A 51 -9.54 -2.11 -10.99
CA PRO A 51 -10.31 -1.12 -11.74
C PRO A 51 -10.64 0.13 -10.90
N GLN A 52 -10.37 0.11 -9.59
CA GLN A 52 -10.52 1.27 -8.72
C GLN A 52 -9.37 2.26 -8.88
N VAL A 53 -8.21 1.85 -9.41
CA VAL A 53 -7.08 2.75 -9.64
C VAL A 53 -7.31 3.49 -10.97
N THR A 54 -7.46 4.81 -10.90
CA THR A 54 -7.54 5.65 -12.10
C THR A 54 -6.16 5.72 -12.75
N GLN A 55 -6.05 5.24 -13.98
CA GLN A 55 -4.79 5.13 -14.71
C GLN A 55 -4.42 6.42 -15.46
N GLY A 56 -3.13 6.56 -15.76
CA GLY A 56 -2.59 7.63 -16.60
C GLY A 56 -1.98 8.80 -15.83
N LEU A 57 -1.46 9.78 -16.58
CA LEU A 57 -0.89 11.01 -16.03
C LEU A 57 -2.00 12.01 -15.71
N ASN A 58 -1.83 12.78 -14.63
CA ASN A 58 -2.84 13.73 -14.11
C ASN A 58 -4.18 13.07 -13.72
N ALA A 59 -4.17 11.75 -13.50
CA ALA A 59 -5.29 11.00 -12.97
C ALA A 59 -5.19 10.94 -11.43
N PRO A 60 -6.04 11.64 -10.68
CA PRO A 60 -5.98 11.62 -9.22
C PRO A 60 -6.53 10.30 -8.66
N ASN A 61 -5.88 9.78 -7.63
CA ASN A 61 -6.35 8.66 -6.84
C ASN A 61 -6.47 9.06 -5.37
N TYR A 62 -7.62 8.76 -4.74
CA TYR A 62 -7.84 8.97 -3.31
C TYR A 62 -7.45 7.72 -2.55
N LEU A 63 -6.40 7.81 -1.72
CA LEU A 63 -5.94 6.70 -0.90
C LEU A 63 -6.38 6.87 0.55
N ARG A 64 -6.84 5.78 1.16
CA ARG A 64 -7.15 5.75 2.59
C ARG A 64 -6.64 4.48 3.22
N VAL A 65 -5.94 4.64 4.34
CA VAL A 65 -5.52 3.57 5.24
C VAL A 65 -6.33 3.68 6.53
N VAL A 66 -6.98 2.60 6.95
CA VAL A 66 -7.63 2.50 8.26
C VAL A 66 -6.85 1.50 9.09
N ALA A 67 -6.19 1.98 10.15
CA ALA A 67 -5.36 1.17 11.03
C ALA A 67 -5.95 1.11 12.45
N ARG A 68 -6.27 -0.10 12.92
CA ARG A 68 -6.83 -0.36 14.26
C ARG A 68 -6.11 -1.54 14.90
N GLY A 69 -5.28 -1.29 15.90
CA GLY A 69 -4.46 -2.34 16.51
C GLY A 69 -3.49 -2.96 15.48
N ASP A 70 -3.59 -4.26 15.26
CA ASP A 70 -2.84 -5.00 14.23
C ASP A 70 -3.60 -5.15 12.91
N GLN A 71 -4.83 -4.63 12.80
CA GLN A 71 -5.67 -4.76 11.61
C GLN A 71 -5.63 -3.52 10.74
N PHE A 72 -5.41 -3.73 9.44
CA PHE A 72 -5.39 -2.69 8.42
C PHE A 72 -6.39 -2.97 7.31
N ALA A 73 -7.09 -1.91 6.86
CA ALA A 73 -7.91 -1.93 5.66
C ALA A 73 -7.50 -0.78 4.73
N PHE A 74 -7.50 -1.06 3.43
CA PHE A 74 -7.01 -0.15 2.40
C PHE A 74 -8.10 0.18 1.39
N TYR A 75 -8.05 1.41 0.89
CA TYR A 75 -9.03 1.91 -0.07
C TYR A 75 -8.36 2.73 -1.16
N VAL A 76 -8.84 2.56 -2.38
CA VAL A 76 -8.52 3.41 -3.53
C VAL A 76 -9.84 3.95 -4.09
N ASN A 77 -9.92 5.27 -4.30
CA ASN A 77 -11.11 5.94 -4.84
C ASN A 77 -12.40 5.58 -4.09
N ASN A 78 -12.32 5.57 -2.76
CA ASN A 78 -13.39 5.23 -1.80
C ASN A 78 -13.84 3.76 -1.78
N GLU A 79 -13.31 2.93 -2.66
CA GLU A 79 -13.60 1.50 -2.71
C GLU A 79 -12.56 0.71 -1.92
N ARG A 80 -13.01 -0.31 -1.17
CA ARG A 80 -12.11 -1.19 -0.42
C ARG A 80 -11.38 -2.09 -1.40
N VAL A 81 -10.07 -2.26 -1.22
CA VAL A 81 -9.25 -3.17 -2.01
C VAL A 81 -8.81 -4.36 -1.17
N SER A 82 -8.76 -5.54 -1.79
CA SER A 82 -8.30 -6.78 -1.15
C SER A 82 -6.80 -6.98 -1.36
N LEU A 83 -6.15 -7.77 -0.53
CA LEU A 83 -4.71 -7.99 -0.56
C LEU A 83 -4.43 -9.44 -0.88
N CYS A 84 -3.42 -9.72 -1.71
CA CYS A 84 -2.98 -11.08 -1.95
C CYS A 84 -2.14 -11.55 -0.77
N ILE A 85 -2.74 -12.29 0.16
CA ILE A 85 -2.10 -12.80 1.38
C ILE A 85 -1.75 -14.27 1.17
N PRO A 86 -0.45 -14.64 1.17
CA PRO A 86 -0.03 -16.03 1.12
C PRO A 86 -0.60 -16.86 2.28
N SER A 87 -0.96 -18.11 2.01
CA SER A 87 -1.41 -19.03 3.06
C SER A 87 -0.25 -19.46 3.97
N ASP A 88 0.98 -19.47 3.44
CA ASP A 88 2.21 -19.64 4.22
C ASP A 88 2.77 -18.25 4.59
N PRO A 89 2.85 -17.89 5.88
CA PRO A 89 3.37 -16.60 6.34
C PRO A 89 4.83 -16.34 6.00
N GLU A 90 5.60 -17.30 5.50
CA GLU A 90 6.99 -17.08 5.03
C GLU A 90 7.08 -17.02 3.50
N ALA A 91 5.99 -17.29 2.78
CA ALA A 91 5.96 -17.22 1.33
C ALA A 91 5.92 -15.77 0.81
N ILE A 92 6.35 -15.62 -0.44
CA ILE A 92 6.26 -14.38 -1.20
C ILE A 92 4.83 -14.22 -1.70
N SER A 93 4.25 -13.04 -1.49
CA SER A 93 2.97 -12.68 -2.11
C SER A 93 3.12 -12.72 -3.63
N THR A 94 2.29 -13.53 -4.28
CA THR A 94 2.36 -13.75 -5.72
C THR A 94 0.99 -13.56 -6.31
N TYR A 95 0.82 -12.48 -7.08
CA TYR A 95 -0.42 -12.18 -7.79
C TYR A 95 -0.20 -12.26 -9.30
N ARG A 96 -1.20 -12.75 -10.04
CA ARG A 96 -1.21 -12.65 -11.51
C ARG A 96 -2.57 -12.22 -12.01
N THR A 97 -2.61 -11.16 -12.81
CA THR A 97 -3.82 -10.69 -13.50
C THR A 97 -4.51 -11.84 -14.23
N GLY A 98 -5.81 -12.00 -13.96
CA GLY A 98 -6.63 -13.09 -14.50
C GLY A 98 -6.53 -14.44 -13.77
N LEU A 99 -5.51 -14.67 -12.92
CA LEU A 99 -5.43 -15.85 -12.05
C LEU A 99 -5.70 -15.53 -10.57
N GLY A 100 -5.49 -14.29 -10.14
CA GLY A 100 -5.66 -13.86 -8.75
C GLY A 100 -4.42 -14.16 -7.88
N CYS A 101 -4.65 -14.31 -6.58
CA CYS A 101 -3.61 -14.62 -5.61
C CYS A 101 -3.18 -16.09 -5.70
N ILE A 102 -1.90 -16.33 -5.97
CA ILE A 102 -1.33 -17.67 -6.15
C ILE A 102 -0.71 -18.12 -4.82
N GLY A 103 -1.12 -19.30 -4.34
CA GLY A 103 -0.64 -19.82 -3.05
C GLY A 103 -1.16 -19.04 -1.84
N GLY A 104 -2.26 -18.31 -2.01
CA GLY A 104 -2.84 -17.44 -1.00
C GLY A 104 -4.31 -17.12 -1.29
N THR A 105 -4.85 -16.17 -0.55
CA THR A 105 -6.22 -15.68 -0.68
C THR A 105 -6.24 -14.15 -0.81
N MET A 106 -7.27 -13.64 -1.47
CA MET A 106 -7.54 -12.20 -1.49
C MET A 106 -8.28 -11.83 -0.20
N GLU A 107 -7.63 -11.07 0.67
CA GLU A 107 -8.16 -10.70 1.99
C GLU A 107 -8.39 -9.20 2.09
N ASP A 108 -9.54 -8.78 2.59
CA ASP A 108 -9.85 -7.35 2.73
C ASP A 108 -9.17 -6.68 3.95
N THR A 109 -8.63 -7.50 4.86
CA THR A 109 -7.97 -7.05 6.08
C THR A 109 -6.57 -7.67 6.15
N LEU A 110 -5.55 -6.83 6.29
CA LEU A 110 -4.22 -7.27 6.68
C LEU A 110 -4.12 -7.32 8.20
N VAL A 111 -3.59 -8.41 8.74
CA VAL A 111 -3.25 -8.55 10.16
C VAL A 111 -1.73 -8.56 10.29
N ASP A 112 -1.16 -7.48 10.83
CA ASP A 112 0.28 -7.34 11.08
C ASP A 112 0.52 -6.37 12.25
N GLY A 113 1.02 -6.91 13.36
CA GLY A 113 1.30 -6.16 14.59
C GLY A 113 2.76 -5.71 14.75
N SER A 114 3.57 -5.78 13.69
CA SER A 114 5.04 -5.62 13.82
C SER A 114 5.45 -4.20 14.21
N LEU A 115 4.73 -3.19 13.73
CA LEU A 115 4.88 -1.80 14.17
C LEU A 115 3.52 -1.32 14.64
N GLY A 116 3.42 -0.77 15.86
CA GLY A 116 2.14 -0.42 16.50
C GLY A 116 1.69 1.03 16.31
N ALA A 117 2.64 1.95 16.16
CA ALA A 117 2.40 3.39 16.04
C ALA A 117 3.54 4.05 15.25
N GLY A 118 3.43 5.33 14.91
CA GLY A 118 4.51 6.06 14.26
C GLY A 118 4.00 7.23 13.44
N GLN A 119 4.90 7.89 12.74
CA GLN A 119 4.57 9.01 11.86
C GLN A 119 3.79 8.52 10.63
N VAL A 120 3.06 9.46 10.03
CA VAL A 120 2.30 9.26 8.77
C VAL A 120 2.76 10.33 7.79
N GLY A 121 2.92 9.94 6.53
CA GLY A 121 3.31 10.83 5.46
C GLY A 121 2.90 10.30 4.10
N VAL A 122 3.39 10.95 3.06
CA VAL A 122 3.22 10.57 1.67
C VAL A 122 4.57 10.29 1.02
N VAL A 123 4.58 9.44 0.00
CA VAL A 123 5.81 8.99 -0.66
C VAL A 123 5.58 8.78 -2.15
N ALA A 124 6.59 9.08 -2.95
CA ALA A 124 6.67 8.72 -4.36
C ALA A 124 8.00 8.02 -4.64
N MET A 125 8.00 7.05 -5.55
CA MET A 125 9.14 6.23 -5.93
C MET A 125 9.07 5.79 -7.39
N SER A 126 10.25 5.64 -7.99
CA SER A 126 10.45 5.10 -9.34
C SER A 126 10.50 3.58 -9.34
N LEU A 127 9.77 2.94 -10.26
CA LEU A 127 9.83 1.51 -10.50
C LEU A 127 10.44 1.29 -11.90
N GLY A 128 11.77 1.10 -11.95
CA GLY A 128 12.50 0.83 -13.19
C GLY A 128 12.97 2.05 -13.99
N GLU A 129 12.18 3.12 -14.07
CA GLU A 129 12.56 4.36 -14.78
C GLU A 129 12.60 5.58 -13.84
N PRO A 130 13.61 6.47 -13.96
CA PRO A 130 13.72 7.66 -13.12
C PRO A 130 12.62 8.70 -13.42
N ASP A 131 12.65 9.81 -12.68
CA ASP A 131 11.83 11.01 -12.93
C ASP A 131 10.31 10.83 -12.74
N VAL A 132 9.92 10.11 -11.68
CA VAL A 132 8.53 10.12 -11.19
C VAL A 132 8.25 11.42 -10.44
N GLU A 133 7.31 12.19 -10.96
CA GLU A 133 6.78 13.39 -10.30
C GLU A 133 5.32 13.17 -9.94
N ALA A 134 5.04 13.17 -8.64
CA ALA A 134 3.71 13.04 -8.06
C ALA A 134 3.40 14.29 -7.19
N ALA A 135 2.13 14.72 -7.22
CA ALA A 135 1.61 15.76 -6.35
C ALA A 135 0.66 15.15 -5.33
N PHE A 136 0.74 15.60 -4.09
CA PHE A 136 -0.14 15.18 -3.00
C PHE A 136 -0.97 16.36 -2.53
N ASP A 137 -2.26 16.13 -2.30
CA ASP A 137 -3.20 17.13 -1.81
C ASP A 137 -4.24 16.48 -0.89
N ASN A 138 -4.90 17.27 -0.04
CA ASN A 138 -5.95 16.83 0.88
C ASN A 138 -5.55 15.71 1.85
N LEU A 139 -4.34 15.80 2.44
CA LEU A 139 -3.91 14.89 3.50
C LEU A 139 -4.71 15.13 4.78
N ILE A 140 -5.52 14.15 5.16
CA ILE A 140 -6.31 14.15 6.39
C ILE A 140 -5.89 12.97 7.26
N ILE A 141 -5.51 13.25 8.51
CA ILE A 141 -5.08 12.24 9.48
C ILE A 141 -5.99 12.32 10.70
N TYR A 142 -6.59 11.18 11.06
CA TYR A 142 -7.37 11.03 12.27
C TYR A 142 -6.59 10.17 13.26
N SER A 143 -6.50 10.61 14.50
CA SER A 143 -6.13 9.72 15.61
C SER A 143 -7.36 8.88 15.98
N PRO A 144 -7.24 7.56 16.17
CA PRO A 144 -8.35 6.79 16.70
C PRO A 144 -8.73 7.33 18.08
N GLU A 145 -10.04 7.46 18.36
CA GLU A 145 -10.50 7.65 19.74
C GLU A 145 -9.91 6.53 20.59
N ILE A 146 -9.26 6.90 21.69
CA ILE A 146 -8.84 5.93 22.70
C ILE A 146 -10.15 5.34 23.22
N ALA A 147 -10.41 4.07 22.92
CA ALA A 147 -11.47 3.35 23.62
C ALA A 147 -11.01 3.28 25.10
N GLU A 148 -11.73 3.98 25.98
CA GLU A 148 -11.55 3.90 27.43
C GLU A 148 -11.77 2.48 27.96
#